data_AF-A0A3R7YYF8-F1
#
_entry.id   AF-A0A3R7YYF8-F1
#
_cell.length_a   1.000
_cell.length_b   1.000
_cell.length_c   1.000
_cell.angle_alpha   90.00
_cell.angle_beta   90.00
_cell.angle_gamma   90.00
#
_symmetry.space_group_name_H-M   'P 1'
#
loop_
_entity.id
_entity.type
_entity.pdbx_description
1 polymer ?
#
loop_
_entity_poly.entity_id
_entity_poly.type
_entity_poly.pdbx_seq_one_letter_code
_entity_poly.pdbx_strand_id
1 'polypeptide(L)'
;MVTSDCTPSPTLASPCSFSWSITPRPSPPQCAREFDVIVSQYHNQKLHSVCSLLIDYLDCIGGAIVLIQDHHLCVIAHKGLHPRVLHDPTFLSICSQALCTQNAFTVPDTANSSAPTSSVDPSRFQFLGASPLFNIRETVGPALGCIVALDTRARSAASSSKMRITLDILADHVMDLLAQEKTVLHN
;
A
#
# COMPACT_ATOMS: atom_id res chain seq x y z
N MET A 1 -39.37 27.58 -64.75
CA MET A 1 -38.31 28.48 -65.25
C MET A 1 -37.37 28.69 -64.05
N VAL A 2 -36.23 27.99 -63.91
CA VAL A 2 -34.89 28.24 -64.54
C VAL A 2 -34.56 29.73 -64.46
N THR A 3 -33.51 30.30 -63.85
CA THR A 3 -32.24 29.99 -63.12
C THR A 3 -31.85 31.36 -62.49
N SER A 4 -30.94 31.60 -61.54
CA SER A 4 -29.51 31.27 -61.50
C SER A 4 -28.88 31.94 -60.26
N ASP A 5 -27.81 31.32 -59.79
CA ASP A 5 -26.94 31.62 -58.65
C ASP A 5 -26.18 32.96 -58.66
N CYS A 6 -25.71 33.38 -57.47
CA CYS A 6 -24.32 33.81 -57.22
C CYS A 6 -23.93 33.68 -55.73
N THR A 7 -22.91 32.85 -55.48
CA THR A 7 -22.18 32.55 -54.21
C THR A 7 -21.33 33.72 -53.67
N PRO A 8 -20.87 33.68 -52.39
CA PRO A 8 -19.54 33.11 -52.09
C PRO A 8 -19.48 32.19 -50.85
N SER A 9 -18.62 31.17 -50.92
CA SER A 9 -18.00 30.43 -49.78
C SER A 9 -16.67 31.13 -49.37
N PRO A 10 -15.83 30.59 -48.46
CA PRO A 10 -16.03 29.72 -47.29
C PRO A 10 -15.46 30.37 -45.99
N THR A 11 -16.01 30.07 -44.81
CA THR A 11 -15.28 30.29 -43.54
C THR A 11 -14.97 28.95 -42.87
N LEU A 12 -13.68 28.81 -42.58
CA LEU A 12 -12.94 27.68 -42.05
C LEU A 12 -13.40 27.17 -40.67
N ALA A 13 -13.27 25.85 -40.49
CA ALA A 13 -12.88 25.07 -39.30
C ALA A 13 -13.48 25.45 -37.93
N SER A 14 -13.98 24.54 -37.08
CA SER A 14 -13.41 23.26 -36.67
C SER A 14 -14.42 22.55 -35.74
N PRO A 15 -14.41 21.20 -35.65
CA PRO A 15 -15.31 20.42 -34.80
C PRO A 15 -14.75 20.18 -33.39
N CYS A 16 -15.59 19.61 -32.52
CA CYS A 16 -15.27 18.97 -31.23
C CYS A 16 -15.11 19.89 -30.00
N SER A 17 -16.23 20.16 -29.31
CA SER A 17 -16.20 20.41 -27.86
C SER A 17 -16.56 19.12 -27.12
N PHE A 18 -15.67 18.12 -27.17
CA PHE A 18 -15.63 17.14 -26.09
C PHE A 18 -15.01 17.84 -24.89
N SER A 19 -15.86 18.32 -24.00
CA SER A 19 -15.42 18.82 -22.69
C SER A 19 -14.95 17.62 -21.88
N TRP A 20 -13.67 17.28 -21.98
CA TRP A 20 -13.02 16.43 -21.00
C TRP A 20 -12.96 17.26 -19.72
N SER A 21 -13.91 17.04 -18.81
CA SER A 21 -13.73 17.40 -17.41
C SER A 21 -12.57 16.56 -16.89
N ILE A 22 -11.35 17.07 -17.08
CA ILE A 22 -10.17 16.60 -16.38
C ILE A 22 -10.44 16.93 -14.92
N THR A 23 -11.03 15.98 -14.19
CA THR A 23 -10.96 15.99 -12.74
C THR A 23 -9.48 16.16 -12.40
N PRO A 24 -9.09 17.16 -11.59
CA PRO A 24 -7.72 17.26 -11.13
C PRO A 24 -7.47 15.97 -10.36
N ARG A 25 -6.75 15.02 -10.99
CA ARG A 25 -6.24 13.85 -10.30
C ARG A 25 -5.40 14.43 -9.17
N PRO A 26 -5.70 14.14 -7.89
CA PRO A 26 -4.81 14.54 -6.81
C PRO A 26 -3.42 14.03 -7.22
N SER A 27 -2.45 14.93 -7.20
CA SER A 27 -1.06 14.60 -7.49
C SER A 27 -0.72 13.29 -6.78
N PRO A 28 -0.02 12.35 -7.43
CA PRO A 28 0.46 11.19 -6.71
C PRO A 28 1.17 11.72 -5.45
N PRO A 29 0.94 11.10 -4.27
CA PRO A 29 1.71 11.49 -3.10
C PRO A 29 3.18 11.53 -3.51
N GLN A 30 3.96 12.48 -2.99
CA GLN A 30 5.39 12.66 -3.36
C GLN A 30 6.23 11.37 -3.19
N CYS A 31 5.65 10.32 -2.60
CA CYS A 31 6.19 9.00 -2.39
C CYS A 31 5.67 7.89 -3.33
N ALA A 32 4.91 8.21 -4.39
CA ALA A 32 4.39 7.21 -5.33
C ALA A 32 5.51 6.63 -6.19
N ARG A 33 6.26 5.69 -5.61
CA ARG A 33 7.22 4.85 -6.30
C ARG A 33 6.46 3.69 -6.91
N GLU A 34 6.69 3.45 -8.20
CA GLU A 34 6.28 2.22 -8.84
C GLU A 34 7.27 1.14 -8.40
N PHE A 35 6.75 0.09 -7.76
CA PHE A 35 7.56 -0.97 -7.18
C PHE A 35 7.27 -2.28 -7.90
N ASP A 36 8.32 -2.95 -8.34
CA ASP A 36 8.24 -4.36 -8.73
C ASP A 36 8.31 -5.23 -7.48
N VAL A 37 7.35 -6.15 -7.34
CA VAL A 37 7.23 -7.00 -6.15
C VAL A 37 7.95 -8.32 -6.38
N ILE A 38 8.87 -8.64 -5.48
CA ILE A 38 9.60 -9.91 -5.46
C ILE A 38 9.18 -10.68 -4.21
N VAL A 39 8.55 -11.83 -4.37
CA VAL A 39 8.24 -12.72 -3.24
C VAL A 39 9.41 -13.67 -3.04
N SER A 40 10.18 -13.46 -1.98
CA SER A 40 11.38 -14.23 -1.68
C SER A 40 11.08 -15.35 -0.68
N GLN A 41 11.66 -16.53 -0.92
CA GLN A 41 11.65 -17.62 0.07
C GLN A 41 12.70 -17.35 1.13
N TYR A 42 12.44 -16.41 2.04
CA TYR A 42 13.36 -16.12 3.13
C TYR A 42 13.27 -17.22 4.20
N HIS A 43 14.41 -17.81 4.57
CA HIS A 43 14.45 -19.04 5.38
C HIS A 43 14.34 -18.80 6.91
N ASN A 44 14.19 -17.55 7.36
CA ASN A 44 14.08 -17.24 8.77
C ASN A 44 12.67 -17.54 9.31
N GLN A 45 12.53 -18.69 9.98
CA GLN A 45 11.28 -19.10 10.60
C GLN A 45 10.74 -18.11 11.63
N LYS A 46 11.60 -17.34 12.32
CA LYS A 46 11.16 -16.35 13.31
C LYS A 46 10.38 -15.20 12.67
N LEU A 47 10.76 -14.77 11.46
CA LEU A 47 10.01 -13.75 10.72
C LEU A 47 8.63 -14.27 10.28
N HIS A 48 8.55 -15.53 9.85
CA HIS A 48 7.27 -16.18 9.54
C HIS A 48 6.38 -16.33 10.80
N SER A 49 6.98 -16.55 11.97
CA SER A 49 6.25 -16.54 13.25
C SER A 49 5.69 -15.16 13.57
N VAL A 50 6.42 -14.06 13.28
CA VAL A 50 5.88 -12.70 13.43
C VAL A 50 4.65 -12.49 12.54
N CYS A 51 4.67 -12.92 11.29
CA CYS A 51 3.49 -12.86 10.41
C CYS A 51 2.33 -13.71 10.95
N SER A 52 2.60 -14.80 11.66
CA SER A 52 1.56 -15.61 12.32
C SER A 52 0.95 -14.88 13.52
N LEU A 53 1.76 -14.15 14.31
CA LEU A 53 1.27 -13.30 15.41
C LEU A 53 0.32 -12.20 14.92
N LEU A 54 0.55 -11.63 13.73
CA LEU A 54 -0.38 -10.67 13.13
C LEU A 54 -1.79 -11.26 12.94
N ILE A 55 -1.89 -12.57 12.70
CA ILE A 55 -3.17 -13.25 12.52
C ILE A 55 -3.71 -13.68 13.88
N ASP A 56 -2.92 -14.41 14.67
CA ASP A 56 -3.41 -15.06 15.88
C ASP A 56 -3.65 -14.07 17.03
N TYR A 57 -2.78 -13.08 17.19
CA TYR A 57 -2.85 -12.13 18.31
C TYR A 57 -3.63 -10.87 17.95
N LEU A 58 -3.50 -10.43 16.70
CA LEU A 58 -4.13 -9.22 16.21
C LEU A 58 -5.42 -9.48 15.43
N ASP A 59 -5.79 -10.74 15.20
CA ASP A 59 -7.02 -11.17 14.52
C ASP A 59 -7.14 -10.61 13.10
N CYS A 60 -6.00 -10.42 12.41
CA CYS A 60 -5.95 -9.99 11.01
C CYS A 60 -6.14 -11.19 10.08
N ILE A 61 -6.61 -10.94 8.86
CA ILE A 61 -6.68 -11.99 7.83
C ILE A 61 -5.29 -12.38 7.34
N GLY A 62 -4.39 -11.41 7.27
CA GLY A 62 -3.01 -11.68 6.91
C GLY A 62 -2.08 -10.51 7.15
N GLY A 63 -0.80 -10.78 6.90
CA GLY A 63 0.23 -9.78 7.00
C GLY A 63 1.49 -10.17 6.26
N ALA A 64 2.37 -9.21 6.08
CA ALA A 64 3.63 -9.36 5.37
C ALA A 64 4.73 -8.51 6.00
N ILE A 65 5.96 -8.98 5.85
CA ILE A 65 7.18 -8.22 6.10
C ILE A 65 7.83 -7.98 4.75
N VAL A 66 8.05 -6.72 4.43
CA VAL A 66 8.54 -6.26 3.13
C VAL A 66 9.80 -5.44 3.35
N LEU A 67 10.83 -5.68 2.55
CA LEU A 67 12.04 -4.87 2.48
C LEU A 67 12.10 -4.14 1.14
N ILE A 68 12.69 -2.95 1.10
CA ILE A 68 13.07 -2.30 -0.15
C ILE A 68 14.50 -2.72 -0.49
N GLN A 69 14.70 -3.17 -1.72
CA GLN A 69 16.04 -3.35 -2.27
C GLN A 69 16.05 -2.88 -3.73
N ASP A 70 16.92 -1.95 -4.08
CA ASP A 70 17.11 -1.47 -5.45
C ASP A 70 15.81 -1.07 -6.19
N HIS A 71 14.88 -0.39 -5.49
CA HIS A 71 13.53 -0.04 -5.98
C HIS A 71 12.52 -1.20 -6.12
N HIS A 72 12.87 -2.39 -5.66
CA HIS A 72 11.97 -3.53 -5.57
C HIS A 72 11.39 -3.66 -4.15
N LEU A 73 10.11 -4.05 -4.06
CA LEU A 73 9.50 -4.48 -2.79
C LEU A 73 9.68 -5.98 -2.65
N CYS A 74 10.62 -6.38 -1.79
CA CYS A 74 10.94 -7.75 -1.48
C CYS A 74 10.08 -8.24 -0.31
N VAL A 75 9.03 -9.01 -0.60
CA VAL A 75 8.24 -9.70 0.44
C VAL A 75 9.06 -10.88 0.95
N ILE A 76 9.61 -10.75 2.16
CA ILE A 76 10.47 -11.78 2.76
C ILE A 76 9.70 -12.75 3.64
N ALA A 77 8.56 -12.32 4.19
CA ALA A 77 7.65 -13.20 4.91
C ALA A 77 6.22 -12.71 4.71
N HIS A 78 5.28 -13.65 4.58
CA HIS A 78 3.85 -13.32 4.59
C HIS A 78 3.04 -14.51 5.10
N LYS A 79 1.87 -14.22 5.65
CA LYS A 79 0.91 -15.24 6.11
C LYS A 79 -0.51 -14.76 5.84
N GLY A 80 -1.39 -15.66 5.44
CA GLY A 80 -2.81 -15.35 5.19
C GLY A 80 -3.10 -14.52 3.94
N LEU A 81 -2.07 -13.99 3.27
CA LEU A 81 -2.21 -13.20 2.04
C LEU A 81 -2.04 -14.07 0.79
N HIS A 82 -3.03 -14.00 -0.11
CA HIS A 82 -2.95 -14.62 -1.43
C HIS A 82 -1.90 -13.88 -2.28
N PRO A 83 -1.12 -14.55 -3.15
CA PRO A 83 -0.07 -13.90 -3.95
C PRO A 83 -0.56 -12.68 -4.74
N ARG A 84 -1.78 -12.72 -5.28
CA ARG A 84 -2.41 -11.58 -5.99
C ARG A 84 -2.52 -10.31 -5.13
N VAL A 85 -2.73 -10.44 -3.82
CA VAL A 85 -2.81 -9.30 -2.89
C VAL A 85 -1.48 -8.58 -2.77
N LEU A 86 -0.36 -9.32 -2.84
CA LEU A 86 0.98 -8.74 -2.74
C LEU A 86 1.31 -7.84 -3.94
N HIS A 87 0.61 -8.02 -5.07
CA HIS A 87 0.71 -7.18 -6.26
C HIS A 87 -0.44 -6.15 -6.37
N ASP A 88 -1.34 -6.09 -5.39
CA ASP A 88 -2.48 -5.17 -5.44
C ASP A 88 -2.03 -3.72 -5.21
N PRO A 89 -2.52 -2.74 -6.00
CA PRO A 89 -2.15 -1.33 -5.82
C PRO A 89 -2.40 -0.80 -4.41
N THR A 90 -3.41 -1.31 -3.70
CA THR A 90 -3.71 -0.93 -2.31
C THR A 90 -2.58 -1.37 -1.38
N PHE A 91 -2.11 -2.62 -1.52
CA PHE A 91 -0.98 -3.15 -0.75
C PHE A 91 0.30 -2.34 -1.02
N LEU A 92 0.59 -2.04 -2.29
CA LEU A 92 1.76 -1.25 -2.68
C LEU A 92 1.68 0.19 -2.17
N SER A 93 0.49 0.80 -2.20
CA SER A 93 0.26 2.15 -1.67
C SER A 93 0.51 2.22 -0.17
N ILE A 94 0.09 1.21 0.60
CA ILE A 94 0.35 1.15 2.04
C ILE A 94 1.84 0.96 2.32
N CYS A 95 2.51 0.09 1.57
CA CYS A 95 3.96 -0.10 1.69
C CYS A 95 4.68 1.23 1.40
N SER A 96 4.38 1.86 0.26
CA SER A 96 4.87 3.19 -0.12
C SER A 96 4.67 4.22 1.00
N GLN A 97 3.46 4.30 1.54
CA GLN A 97 3.14 5.24 2.61
C GLN A 97 3.97 4.94 3.87
N ALA A 98 4.09 3.68 4.27
CA ALA A 98 4.88 3.28 5.44
C ALA A 98 6.32 3.75 5.33
N LEU A 99 6.93 3.58 4.15
CA LEU A 99 8.30 3.97 3.87
C LEU A 99 8.55 5.48 3.95
N CYS A 100 7.50 6.27 3.84
CA CYS A 100 7.53 7.73 3.96
C CYS A 100 7.03 8.26 5.31
N THR A 101 6.67 7.37 6.24
CA THR A 101 6.28 7.72 7.61
C THR A 101 7.36 7.34 8.61
N GLN A 102 7.31 7.92 9.80
CA GLN A 102 8.25 7.62 10.90
C GLN A 102 7.66 6.68 11.95
N ASN A 103 6.35 6.41 11.92
CA ASN A 103 5.66 5.63 12.94
C ASN A 103 4.63 4.72 12.28
N ALA A 104 4.21 3.68 13.00
CA ALA A 104 3.03 2.91 12.61
C ALA A 104 1.81 3.78 12.37
N PHE A 105 1.04 3.41 11.36
CA PHE A 105 -0.26 3.99 11.08
C PHE A 105 -1.26 2.89 10.74
N THR A 106 -2.52 3.27 10.83
CA THR A 106 -3.66 2.44 10.46
C THR A 106 -4.60 3.30 9.65
N VAL A 107 -5.12 2.78 8.55
CA VAL A 107 -6.16 3.43 7.76
C VAL A 107 -7.50 2.88 8.26
N PRO A 108 -8.27 3.68 9.02
CA PRO A 108 -9.62 3.30 9.39
C PRO A 108 -10.54 3.34 8.17
N ASP A 109 -11.63 2.59 8.28
CA ASP A 109 -12.64 2.28 7.28
C ASP A 109 -12.93 3.37 6.22
N THR A 110 -13.00 2.96 4.94
CA THR A 110 -13.43 3.81 3.83
C THR A 110 -14.96 3.93 3.71
N ALA A 111 -15.73 3.22 4.53
CA ALA A 111 -17.20 3.26 4.52
C ALA A 111 -17.81 4.64 4.81
N ASN A 112 -17.04 5.60 5.33
CA ASN A 112 -17.47 6.99 5.48
C ASN A 112 -17.25 7.87 4.23
N SER A 113 -16.69 7.32 3.14
CA SER A 113 -16.69 8.00 1.84
C SER A 113 -18.08 7.87 1.23
N SER A 114 -18.69 9.00 0.85
CA SER A 114 -20.02 9.15 0.28
C SER A 114 -20.18 8.54 -1.13
N ALA A 115 -19.60 7.37 -1.38
CA ALA A 115 -19.83 6.58 -2.58
C ALA A 115 -20.99 5.60 -2.33
N PRO A 116 -21.91 5.42 -3.29
CA PRO A 116 -23.09 4.58 -3.10
C PRO A 116 -22.68 3.13 -2.82
N THR A 117 -23.28 2.58 -1.76
CA THR A 117 -23.15 1.20 -1.29
C THR A 117 -23.68 0.20 -2.31
N SER A 118 -22.92 -0.02 -3.38
CA SER A 118 -23.05 -1.23 -4.18
C SER A 118 -22.15 -2.28 -3.55
N SER A 119 -22.78 -3.36 -3.05
CA SER A 119 -22.19 -4.59 -2.49
C SER A 119 -20.72 -4.47 -2.06
N VAL A 120 -20.46 -4.25 -0.76
CA VAL A 120 -19.10 -4.39 -0.22
C VAL A 120 -18.64 -5.82 -0.53
N ASP A 121 -17.72 -5.94 -1.48
CA ASP A 121 -17.11 -7.22 -1.82
C ASP A 121 -16.47 -7.79 -0.53
N PRO A 122 -16.89 -8.97 -0.06
CA PRO A 122 -16.38 -9.55 1.18
C PRO A 122 -14.88 -9.85 1.13
N SER A 123 -14.26 -9.81 -0.06
CA SER A 123 -12.82 -9.94 -0.25
C SER A 123 -12.05 -8.62 -0.16
N ARG A 124 -12.74 -7.48 -0.08
CA ARG A 124 -12.10 -6.16 0.03
C ARG A 124 -11.60 -5.92 1.45
N PHE A 125 -10.32 -5.57 1.57
CA PHE A 125 -9.75 -5.14 2.86
C PHE A 125 -10.41 -3.84 3.33
N GLN A 126 -10.93 -3.86 4.55
CA GLN A 126 -11.57 -2.71 5.21
C GLN A 126 -10.63 -2.04 6.22
N PHE A 127 -9.61 -2.77 6.67
CA PHE A 127 -8.62 -2.28 7.61
C PHE A 127 -7.22 -2.59 7.12
N LEU A 128 -6.36 -1.57 7.20
CA LEU A 128 -5.00 -1.60 6.72
C LEU A 128 -4.11 -0.99 7.81
N GLY A 129 -3.09 -1.71 8.25
CA GLY A 129 -2.09 -1.21 9.19
C GLY A 129 -0.69 -1.45 8.66
N ALA A 130 0.21 -0.50 8.88
CA ALA A 130 1.62 -0.70 8.56
C ALA A 130 2.53 0.06 9.52
N SER A 131 3.74 -0.46 9.71
CA SER A 131 4.83 0.23 10.41
C SER A 131 6.13 0.16 9.61
N PRO A 132 6.87 1.28 9.47
CA PRO A 132 8.18 1.28 8.84
C PRO A 132 9.21 0.47 9.65
N LEU A 133 10.15 -0.13 8.93
CA LEU A 133 11.30 -0.84 9.50
C LEU A 133 12.54 0.03 9.35
N PHE A 134 13.15 0.44 10.47
CA PHE A 134 14.35 1.28 10.47
C PHE A 134 15.59 0.51 10.88
N ASN A 135 16.73 0.86 10.28
CA ASN A 135 18.01 0.29 10.69
C ASN A 135 18.35 0.73 12.12
N ILE A 136 18.41 -0.21 13.06
CA ILE A 136 18.73 0.06 14.47
C ILE A 136 20.13 0.67 14.65
N ARG A 137 21.01 0.47 13.66
CA ARG A 137 22.38 1.01 13.67
C ARG A 137 22.48 2.44 13.16
N GLU A 138 21.44 2.95 12.50
CA GLU A 138 21.39 4.32 12.00
C GLU A 138 20.41 5.13 12.83
N THR A 139 20.90 6.22 13.41
CA THR A 139 20.07 7.13 14.22
C THR A 139 19.12 7.97 13.37
N VAL A 140 19.44 8.18 12.09
CA VAL A 140 18.58 8.86 11.10
C VAL A 140 18.85 8.22 9.74
N GLY A 141 17.87 7.48 9.23
CA GLY A 141 17.97 6.79 7.94
C GLY A 141 16.60 6.57 7.30
N PRO A 142 16.55 6.30 5.98
CA PRO A 142 15.32 5.91 5.33
C PRO A 142 14.82 4.57 5.89
N ALA A 143 13.50 4.34 5.82
CA ALA A 143 12.96 3.03 6.14
C ALA A 143 13.52 1.98 5.17
N LEU A 144 14.00 0.87 5.71
CA LEU A 144 14.48 -0.29 4.96
C LEU A 144 13.34 -1.14 4.43
N GLY A 145 12.14 -0.95 4.95
CA GLY A 145 11.00 -1.82 4.70
C GLY A 145 9.79 -1.44 5.53
N CYS A 146 8.80 -2.32 5.58
CA CYS A 146 7.65 -2.19 6.44
C CYS A 146 7.08 -3.56 6.83
N ILE A 147 6.41 -3.60 7.97
CA ILE A 147 5.48 -4.67 8.35
C ILE A 147 4.05 -4.19 8.06
N VAL A 148 3.25 -5.04 7.44
CA VAL A 148 1.87 -4.74 7.01
C VAL A 148 0.91 -5.76 7.59
N ALA A 149 -0.24 -5.30 8.06
CA ALA A 149 -1.36 -6.11 8.54
C ALA A 149 -2.64 -5.70 7.80
N LEU A 150 -3.37 -6.69 7.28
CA LEU A 150 -4.57 -6.50 6.47
C LEU A 150 -5.74 -7.30 7.05
N ASP A 151 -6.92 -6.69 7.02
CA ASP A 151 -8.15 -7.33 7.48
C ASP A 151 -9.35 -6.86 6.63
N THR A 152 -10.29 -7.76 6.38
CA THR A 152 -11.54 -7.45 5.65
C THR A 152 -12.62 -6.93 6.58
N ARG A 153 -12.39 -6.95 7.89
CA ARG A 153 -13.32 -6.36 8.87
C ARG A 153 -12.87 -4.95 9.28
N ALA A 154 -13.83 -4.04 9.34
CA ALA A 154 -13.63 -2.76 9.99
C ALA A 154 -13.27 -2.94 11.47
N ARG A 155 -12.43 -2.04 11.98
CA ARG A 155 -11.99 -2.06 13.39
C ARG A 155 -12.41 -0.78 14.11
N SER A 156 -12.77 -0.93 15.38
CA SER A 156 -13.04 0.21 16.25
C SER A 156 -11.78 1.06 16.44
N ALA A 157 -11.94 2.35 16.74
CA ALA A 157 -10.82 3.26 16.98
C ALA A 157 -9.88 2.76 18.10
N ALA A 158 -10.43 2.16 19.16
CA ALA A 158 -9.63 1.56 20.23
C ALA A 158 -8.80 0.36 19.75
N SER A 159 -9.40 -0.55 18.96
CA SER A 159 -8.67 -1.68 18.37
C SER A 159 -7.62 -1.21 17.37
N SER A 160 -7.91 -0.16 16.59
CA SER A 160 -6.99 0.45 15.64
C SER A 160 -5.77 1.06 16.34
N SER A 161 -6.00 1.76 17.46
CA SER A 161 -4.92 2.33 18.28
C SER A 161 -4.02 1.24 18.89
N LYS A 162 -4.63 0.19 19.45
CA LYS A 162 -3.89 -0.97 19.97
C LYS A 162 -3.07 -1.67 18.87
N MET A 163 -3.66 -1.84 17.68
CA MET A 163 -2.97 -2.38 16.52
C MET A 163 -1.74 -1.56 16.16
N ARG A 164 -1.91 -0.24 16.04
CA ARG A 164 -0.82 0.69 15.70
C ARG A 164 0.37 0.54 16.65
N ILE A 165 0.11 0.54 17.96
CA ILE A 165 1.15 0.35 18.98
C ILE A 165 1.81 -1.03 18.84
N THR A 166 1.02 -2.07 18.61
CA THR A 166 1.55 -3.43 18.47
C THR A 166 2.40 -3.57 17.21
N LEU A 167 2.03 -2.92 16.10
CA LEU A 167 2.80 -2.94 14.85
C LEU A 167 4.17 -2.27 15.03
N ASP A 168 4.27 -1.16 15.76
CA ASP A 168 5.57 -0.56 16.08
C ASP A 168 6.46 -1.51 16.89
N ILE A 169 5.90 -2.16 17.93
CA ILE A 169 6.66 -3.13 18.75
C ILE A 169 7.14 -4.31 17.90
N LEU A 170 6.30 -4.80 16.98
CA LEU A 170 6.68 -5.89 16.08
C LEU A 170 7.70 -5.44 15.03
N ALA A 171 7.64 -4.18 14.57
CA ALA A 171 8.62 -3.61 13.65
C ALA A 171 10.02 -3.60 14.28
N ASP A 172 10.15 -3.12 15.52
CA ASP A 172 11.41 -3.17 16.28
C ASP A 172 11.91 -4.61 16.43
N HIS A 173 11.01 -5.53 16.79
CA HIS A 173 11.37 -6.94 16.94
C HIS A 173 11.84 -7.58 15.62
N VAL A 174 11.19 -7.27 14.50
CA VAL A 174 11.62 -7.72 13.17
C VAL A 174 13.01 -7.21 12.86
N MET A 175 13.31 -5.96 13.18
CA MET A 175 14.63 -5.40 12.97
C MET A 175 15.70 -6.05 13.83
N ASP A 176 15.39 -6.40 15.09
CA ASP A 176 16.31 -7.16 15.94
C ASP A 176 16.63 -8.53 15.34
N LEU A 177 15.60 -9.22 14.81
CA LEU A 177 15.76 -10.51 14.15
C LEU A 177 16.61 -10.41 12.88
N LEU A 178 16.38 -9.38 12.07
CA LEU A 178 17.17 -9.09 10.87
C LEU A 178 18.61 -8.70 11.21
N ALA A 179 18.85 -7.98 12.29
CA ALA A 179 20.19 -7.59 12.72
C ALA A 179 21.03 -8.76 13.27
N GLN A 180 20.37 -9.74 13.90
CA GLN A 180 21.01 -10.98 14.36
C GLN A 180 21.45 -11.86 13.19
N GLU A 181 20.66 -11.89 12.11
CA GLU A 181 21.04 -12.54 10.86
C GLU A 181 21.97 -11.62 10.06
N LYS A 182 23.28 -11.80 10.24
CA LYS A 182 24.36 -11.04 9.57
C LYS A 182 24.34 -11.03 8.02
N THR A 183 23.27 -11.50 7.38
CA THR A 183 23.15 -11.80 5.95
C THR A 183 22.33 -10.79 5.15
N VAL A 184 21.48 -9.94 5.76
CA VAL A 184 20.57 -9.06 4.99
C VAL A 184 20.95 -7.58 5.00
N LEU A 185 21.63 -7.10 6.05
CA LEU A 185 22.00 -5.68 6.19
C LEU A 185 23.44 -5.36 5.70
N HIS A 186 24.09 -6.28 5.00
CA HIS A 186 25.38 -6.05 4.34
C HIS A 186 25.18 -6.16 2.83
N ASN A 187 24.64 -5.12 2.20
CA ASN A 187 24.86 -4.82 0.78
C ASN A 187 24.79 -3.30 0.61
#